data_AF-A0A2D5P6G7-F1
#
_entry.id   AF-A0A2D5P6G7-F1
#
_cell.length_a   1.000
_cell.length_b   1.000
_cell.length_c   1.000
_cell.angle_alpha   90.00
_cell.angle_beta   90.00
_cell.angle_gamma   90.00
#
_symmetry.space_group_name_H-M   'P 1'
#
loop_
_entity.id
_entity.type
_entity.pdbx_description
1 polymer ?
#
loop_
_entity_poly.entity_id
_entity_poly.type
_entity_poly.pdbx_seq_one_letter_code
_entity_poly.pdbx_strand_id
1 'polypeptide(L)'
;MGMFDVQVIKELKLKKDKKDLYEFLNKQLSKDKKYEHSIDKNILTIAKNPIDTFLKYNLTAKFDSNTLILDAELDNSYTLFITLLIILSILFTYGLGILPIIGFVFYQKTKATKYLKTLIKNYEYIN
;
A
#
# COMPACT_ATOMS: atom_id res chain seq x y z
N MET A 1 7.49 -10.82 -3.64
CA MET A 1 6.21 -10.13 -3.35
C MET A 1 5.26 -11.12 -2.75
N GLY A 2 4.76 -10.84 -1.55
CA GLY A 2 3.72 -11.60 -0.88
C GLY A 2 2.39 -11.52 -1.64
N MET A 3 1.54 -12.51 -1.44
CA MET A 3 0.24 -12.63 -2.12
C MET A 3 -0.67 -11.41 -1.88
N PHE A 4 -0.50 -10.73 -0.74
CA PHE A 4 -1.32 -9.61 -0.29
C PHE A 4 -0.69 -8.24 -0.52
N ASP A 5 0.53 -8.21 -1.04
CA ASP A 5 1.22 -6.96 -1.33
C ASP A 5 0.59 -6.27 -2.54
N VAL A 6 0.68 -4.94 -2.54
CA VAL A 6 0.19 -4.07 -3.60
C VAL A 6 1.39 -3.45 -4.30
N GLN A 7 1.43 -3.58 -5.62
CA GLN A 7 2.41 -2.89 -6.44
C GLN A 7 1.70 -2.04 -7.49
N VAL A 8 2.12 -0.78 -7.61
CA VAL A 8 1.67 0.13 -8.67
C VAL A 8 2.91 0.68 -9.36
N ILE A 9 3.11 0.27 -10.61
CA ILE A 9 4.14 0.79 -11.50
C ILE A 9 3.45 1.74 -12.47
N LYS A 10 3.93 2.97 -12.56
CA LYS A 10 3.40 3.94 -13.53
C LYS A 10 4.52 4.83 -14.06
N GLU A 11 4.56 4.99 -15.38
CA GLU A 11 5.40 6.00 -16.02
C GLU A 11 4.84 7.40 -15.71
N LEU A 12 5.71 8.29 -15.25
CA LEU A 12 5.39 9.68 -14.96
C LEU A 12 6.39 10.57 -15.69
N LYS A 13 5.90 11.42 -16.60
CA LYS A 13 6.67 12.54 -17.14
C LYS A 13 6.67 13.66 -16.10
N LEU A 14 7.61 13.62 -15.17
CA LEU A 14 7.78 14.66 -14.15
C LEU A 14 8.08 16.01 -14.83
N LYS A 15 7.19 16.98 -14.67
CA LYS A 15 7.44 18.39 -15.02
C LYS A 15 8.15 19.18 -13.91
N LYS A 16 8.16 18.66 -12.67
CA LYS A 16 8.76 19.26 -11.46
C LYS A 16 9.69 18.27 -10.74
N ASP A 17 10.39 18.76 -9.71
CA ASP A 17 11.34 17.98 -8.90
C ASP A 17 10.65 16.78 -8.20
N LYS A 18 11.36 15.65 -8.07
CA LYS A 18 10.89 14.40 -7.45
C LYS A 18 10.44 14.60 -6.01
N LYS A 19 11.04 15.58 -5.31
CA LYS A 19 10.70 15.96 -3.94
C LYS A 19 9.24 16.40 -3.79
N ASP A 20 8.69 17.14 -4.75
CA ASP A 20 7.30 17.62 -4.70
C ASP A 20 6.31 16.45 -4.69
N LEU A 21 6.61 15.38 -5.44
CA LEU A 21 5.78 14.17 -5.45
C LEU A 21 5.82 13.46 -4.10
N TYR A 22 7.00 13.31 -3.50
CA TYR A 22 7.12 12.66 -2.19
C TYR A 22 6.44 13.46 -1.08
N GLU A 23 6.54 14.79 -1.13
CA GLU A 23 5.84 15.66 -0.18
C GLU A 23 4.31 15.58 -0.37
N PHE A 24 3.83 15.57 -1.63
CA PHE A 24 2.41 15.37 -1.93
C PHE A 24 1.90 14.01 -1.42
N LEU A 25 2.62 12.92 -1.72
CA LEU A 25 2.27 11.58 -1.25
C LEU A 25 2.26 11.52 0.27
N ASN A 26 3.29 12.05 0.93
CA ASN A 26 3.34 12.07 2.38
C ASN A 26 2.16 12.86 2.97
N LYS A 27 1.84 14.03 2.43
CA LYS A 27 0.71 14.85 2.90
C LYS A 27 -0.64 14.15 2.72
N GLN A 28 -0.87 13.49 1.58
CA GLN A 28 -2.12 12.78 1.33
C GLN A 28 -2.26 11.51 2.16
N LEU A 29 -1.16 10.77 2.34
CA LEU A 29 -1.13 9.51 3.08
C LEU A 29 -1.08 9.70 4.60
N SER A 30 -0.59 10.86 5.07
CA SER A 30 -0.45 11.22 6.49
C SER A 30 -1.52 12.20 6.97
N LYS A 31 -2.65 12.33 6.25
CA LYS A 31 -3.69 13.37 6.42
C LYS A 31 -4.06 13.73 7.87
N ASP A 32 -4.00 12.79 8.81
CA ASP A 32 -4.36 13.02 10.21
C ASP A 32 -3.43 12.35 11.24
N LYS A 33 -2.38 11.63 10.81
CA LYS A 33 -1.50 10.87 11.71
C LYS A 33 -0.04 11.01 11.30
N LYS A 34 0.82 11.21 12.30
CA LYS A 34 2.28 11.14 12.13
C LYS A 34 2.69 9.67 11.98
N TYR A 35 2.72 9.19 10.76
CA TYR A 35 3.38 7.92 10.45
C TYR A 35 4.90 8.14 10.39
N GLU A 36 5.65 7.15 10.84
CA GLU A 36 7.10 7.14 10.61
C GLU A 36 7.34 7.12 9.11
N HIS A 37 8.08 8.11 8.64
CA HIS A 37 8.46 8.23 7.25
C HIS A 37 9.94 8.59 7.15
N SER A 38 10.59 8.06 6.14
CA SER A 38 11.96 8.41 5.78
C SER A 38 12.00 8.80 4.31
N ILE A 39 12.77 9.85 4.02
CA ILE A 39 13.08 10.27 2.65
C ILE A 39 14.59 10.14 2.52
N ASP A 40 15.05 9.10 1.82
CA ASP A 40 16.47 8.89 1.58
C ASP A 40 16.75 8.84 0.07
N LYS A 41 17.54 9.81 -0.41
CA LYS A 41 18.14 10.01 -1.74
C LYS A 41 17.27 9.91 -3.02
N ASN A 42 16.14 9.21 -3.02
CA ASN A 42 15.07 9.12 -4.03
C ASN A 42 14.04 8.02 -3.65
N ILE A 43 13.89 7.75 -2.36
CA ILE A 43 13.00 6.72 -1.84
C ILE A 43 12.21 7.36 -0.70
N LEU A 44 10.89 7.28 -0.78
CA LEU A 44 10.00 7.62 0.32
C LEU A 44 9.48 6.32 0.90
N THR A 45 9.73 6.10 2.19
CA THR A 45 9.16 4.98 2.94
C THR A 45 8.19 5.52 3.97
N ILE A 46 7.00 4.93 4.08
CA ILE A 46 5.98 5.24 5.08
C ILE A 46 5.56 3.93 5.75
N ALA A 47 5.87 3.79 7.03
CA ALA A 47 5.54 2.59 7.78
C ALA A 47 4.08 2.58 8.27
N LYS A 48 3.47 1.40 8.28
CA LYS A 48 2.14 1.12 8.89
C LYS A 48 1.02 2.05 8.42
N ASN A 49 1.03 2.43 7.14
CA ASN A 49 0.00 3.26 6.53
C ASN A 49 -1.22 2.41 6.11
N PRO A 50 -2.45 2.77 6.49
CA PRO A 50 -3.65 2.01 6.11
C PRO A 50 -4.02 2.11 4.62
N ILE A 51 -3.51 3.09 3.86
CA ILE A 51 -3.80 3.34 2.43
C ILE A 51 -5.32 3.28 2.14
N ASP A 52 -6.10 3.99 2.97
CA ASP A 52 -7.59 3.95 2.94
C ASP A 52 -8.19 2.53 3.11
N THR A 53 -7.53 1.65 3.85
CA THR A 53 -8.04 0.31 4.20
C THR A 53 -7.90 0.03 5.70
N PHE A 54 -8.39 -1.12 6.15
CA PHE A 54 -8.20 -1.57 7.54
C PHE A 54 -6.83 -2.23 7.75
N LEU A 55 -6.26 -2.80 6.69
CA LEU A 55 -4.94 -3.42 6.75
C LEU A 55 -3.88 -2.32 6.63
N LYS A 56 -2.81 -2.45 7.42
CA LYS A 56 -1.70 -1.50 7.36
C LYS A 56 -0.60 -2.05 6.47
N TYR A 57 -0.01 -1.16 5.69
CA TYR A 57 1.04 -1.46 4.74
C TYR A 57 2.27 -0.62 5.01
N ASN A 58 3.43 -1.18 4.73
CA ASN A 58 4.68 -0.46 4.63
C ASN A 58 4.84 -0.03 3.17
N LEU A 59 4.62 1.26 2.93
CA LEU A 59 4.68 1.85 1.60
C LEU A 59 6.10 2.29 1.30
N THR A 60 6.59 1.93 0.13
CA THR A 60 7.88 2.34 -0.43
C THR A 60 7.66 2.89 -1.82
N ALA A 61 7.98 4.15 -2.02
CA ALA A 61 7.89 4.84 -3.30
C ALA A 61 9.29 5.11 -3.84
N LYS A 62 9.60 4.58 -5.02
CA LYS A 62 10.90 4.72 -5.68
C LYS A 62 10.72 5.28 -7.09
N PHE A 63 11.64 6.13 -7.52
CA PHE A 63 11.72 6.55 -8.92
C PHE A 63 12.87 5.81 -9.60
N ASP A 64 12.54 5.08 -10.66
CA ASP A 64 13.52 4.51 -11.59
C ASP A 64 13.43 5.26 -12.92
N SER A 65 14.41 6.11 -13.20
CA SER A 65 14.38 7.11 -14.28
C SER A 65 13.10 7.98 -14.27
N ASN A 66 12.09 7.61 -15.07
CA ASN A 66 10.78 8.26 -15.20
C ASN A 66 9.60 7.39 -14.71
N THR A 67 9.89 6.22 -14.15
CA THR A 67 8.87 5.29 -13.66
C THR A 67 8.77 5.41 -12.15
N LEU A 68 7.58 5.72 -11.66
CA LEU A 68 7.26 5.64 -10.24
C LEU A 68 6.83 4.21 -9.92
N ILE A 69 7.55 3.61 -8.99
CA ILE A 69 7.25 2.29 -8.43
C ILE A 69 6.77 2.52 -7.00
N LEU A 70 5.49 2.23 -6.76
CA LEU A 70 4.92 2.20 -5.42
C LEU A 70 4.73 0.74 -5.01
N ASP A 71 5.53 0.32 -4.05
CA ASP A 71 5.38 -0.97 -3.38
C ASP A 71 4.71 -0.75 -2.02
N ALA A 72 3.68 -1.51 -1.71
CA ALA A 72 3.01 -1.49 -0.43
C ALA A 72 2.93 -2.92 0.09
N GLU A 73 3.81 -3.23 1.03
CA GLU A 73 3.91 -4.55 1.66
C GLU A 73 2.99 -4.64 2.86
N LEU A 74 2.23 -5.73 2.99
CA LEU A 74 1.34 -5.90 4.13
C LEU A 74 2.18 -6.03 5.43
N ASP A 75 1.81 -5.29 6.47
CA ASP A 75 2.52 -5.37 7.75
C ASP A 75 2.46 -6.80 8.32
N ASN A 76 3.64 -7.31 8.72
CA ASN A 76 3.82 -8.68 9.18
C ASN A 76 2.87 -9.09 10.31
N SER A 77 2.44 -8.16 11.16
CA SER A 77 1.48 -8.44 12.23
C SER A 77 0.13 -8.90 11.69
N TYR A 78 -0.33 -8.29 10.58
CA TYR A 78 -1.57 -8.69 9.93
C TYR A 78 -1.43 -9.99 9.16
N THR A 79 -0.27 -10.23 8.52
CA THR A 79 0.02 -11.51 7.85
C THR A 79 -0.06 -12.68 8.84
N LEU A 80 0.50 -12.53 10.04
CA LEU A 80 0.40 -13.54 11.10
C LEU A 80 -1.05 -13.73 11.57
N PHE A 81 -1.79 -12.65 11.76
CA PHE A 81 -3.19 -12.71 12.18
C PHE A 81 -4.07 -13.43 11.15
N ILE A 82 -3.91 -13.12 9.85
CA ILE A 82 -4.62 -13.80 8.76
C ILE A 82 -4.26 -15.28 8.75
N THR A 83 -2.99 -15.62 8.91
CA THR A 83 -2.53 -17.02 8.96
C THR A 83 -3.17 -17.79 10.11
N LEU A 84 -3.24 -17.19 11.30
CA LEU A 84 -3.91 -17.78 12.46
C LEU A 84 -5.41 -18.01 12.19
N LEU A 85 -6.11 -17.05 11.58
CA LEU A 85 -7.53 -17.19 11.24
C LEU A 85 -7.76 -18.32 10.22
N ILE A 86 -6.85 -18.51 9.27
CA ILE A 86 -6.93 -19.63 8.31
C ILE A 86 -6.79 -20.97 9.04
N ILE A 87 -5.80 -21.11 9.94
CA ILE A 87 -5.61 -22.33 10.73
C ILE A 87 -6.85 -22.64 11.58
N LEU A 88 -7.40 -21.62 12.26
CA LEU A 88 -8.62 -21.76 13.04
C LEU A 88 -9.81 -22.16 12.15
N SER A 89 -9.93 -21.58 10.96
CA SER A 89 -11.01 -21.91 10.02
C SER A 89 -10.93 -23.37 9.56
N ILE A 90 -9.72 -23.87 9.31
CA ILE A 90 -9.51 -25.29 8.97
C ILE A 90 -9.96 -26.17 10.16
N LEU A 91 -9.54 -25.82 11.38
CA LEU A 91 -9.82 -26.61 12.57
C LEU A 91 -11.32 -26.65 12.95
N PHE A 92 -12.00 -25.50 12.90
CA PHE A 92 -13.37 -25.37 13.39
C PHE A 92 -14.46 -25.51 12.33
N THR A 93 -14.16 -25.26 11.06
CA THR A 93 -15.15 -25.24 9.98
C THR A 93 -14.79 -26.16 8.81
N TYR A 94 -13.79 -27.04 9.00
CA TYR A 94 -13.25 -27.90 7.95
C TYR A 94 -12.82 -27.09 6.71
N GLY A 95 -12.41 -25.84 6.91
CA GLY A 95 -11.92 -24.95 5.85
C GLY A 95 -12.98 -24.08 5.17
N LEU A 96 -14.28 -24.25 5.43
CA LEU A 96 -15.33 -23.39 4.85
C LEU A 96 -15.16 -21.91 5.27
N GLY A 97 -14.71 -21.67 6.50
CA GLY A 97 -14.46 -20.34 7.05
C GLY A 97 -13.31 -19.57 6.37
N ILE A 98 -12.54 -20.21 5.50
CA ILE A 98 -11.45 -19.56 4.76
C ILE A 98 -12.00 -18.57 3.71
N LEU A 99 -13.14 -18.88 3.11
CA LEU A 99 -13.75 -18.09 2.04
C LEU A 99 -13.95 -16.60 2.41
N PRO A 100 -14.60 -16.25 3.53
CA PRO A 100 -14.74 -14.86 3.93
C PRO A 100 -13.41 -14.17 4.25
N ILE A 101 -12.42 -14.89 4.78
CA ILE A 101 -11.08 -14.35 5.07
C ILE A 101 -10.38 -13.94 3.77
N ILE A 102 -10.34 -14.85 2.79
CA ILE A 102 -9.73 -14.56 1.48
C ILE A 102 -10.47 -13.41 0.79
N GLY A 103 -11.81 -13.44 0.80
CA GLY A 103 -12.63 -12.38 0.22
C GLY A 103 -12.33 -11.00 0.83
N PHE A 104 -12.22 -10.94 2.16
CA PHE A 104 -11.85 -9.71 2.86
C PHE A 104 -10.46 -9.21 2.45
N VAL A 105 -9.42 -10.06 2.51
CA VAL A 105 -8.06 -9.65 2.18
C VAL A 105 -7.94 -9.21 0.72
N PHE A 106 -8.62 -9.91 -0.19
CA PHE A 106 -8.69 -9.53 -1.61
C PHE A 106 -9.36 -8.17 -1.80
N TYR A 107 -10.50 -7.92 -1.15
CA TYR A 107 -11.18 -6.62 -1.19
C TYR A 107 -10.26 -5.48 -0.72
N GLN A 108 -9.53 -5.68 0.37
CA GLN A 108 -8.59 -4.70 0.91
C GLN A 108 -7.45 -4.42 -0.07
N LYS A 109 -6.89 -5.45 -0.69
CA LYS A 109 -5.87 -5.32 -1.75
C LYS A 109 -6.39 -4.49 -2.92
N THR A 110 -7.60 -4.76 -3.40
CA THR A 110 -8.22 -4.00 -4.49
C THR A 110 -8.45 -2.54 -4.10
N LYS A 111 -8.96 -2.28 -2.90
CA LYS A 111 -9.21 -0.93 -2.39
C LYS A 111 -7.92 -0.12 -2.29
N ALA A 112 -6.87 -0.66 -1.67
CA ALA A 112 -5.55 -0.03 -1.56
C ALA A 112 -4.96 0.28 -2.94
N THR A 113 -5.01 -0.69 -3.87
CA THR A 113 -4.53 -0.50 -5.25
C THR A 113 -5.27 0.65 -5.96
N LYS A 114 -6.60 0.69 -5.84
CA LYS A 114 -7.43 1.73 -6.45
C LYS A 114 -7.13 3.11 -5.86
N TYR A 115 -6.92 3.18 -4.55
CA TYR A 115 -6.56 4.40 -3.86
C TYR A 115 -5.20 4.94 -4.33
N LEU A 116 -4.15 4.11 -4.36
CA LEU A 116 -2.82 4.51 -4.85
C LEU A 116 -2.85 4.97 -6.31
N LYS A 117 -3.56 4.24 -7.18
CA LYS A 117 -3.72 4.64 -8.59
C LYS A 117 -4.42 5.99 -8.72
N THR A 118 -5.43 6.25 -7.89
CA THR A 118 -6.15 7.53 -7.87
C THR A 118 -5.26 8.65 -7.39
N LEU A 119 -4.47 8.44 -6.32
CA LEU A 119 -3.50 9.41 -5.84
C LEU A 119 -2.48 9.81 -6.91
N ILE A 120 -1.91 8.83 -7.62
CA ILE A 120 -0.96 9.09 -8.71
C ILE A 120 -1.65 9.88 -9.84
N LYS A 121 -2.86 9.49 -10.23
CA LYS A 121 -3.63 10.19 -11.28
C LYS A 121 -3.95 11.63 -10.89
N ASN A 122 -4.27 11.89 -9.62
CA ASN A 122 -4.54 13.23 -9.13
C ASN A 122 -3.27 14.11 -9.17
N TYR A 123 -2.12 13.55 -8.82
CA TYR A 123 -0.85 14.27 -8.95
C TYR A 123 -0.57 14.65 -10.42
N GLU A 124 -0.78 13.73 -11.35
CA GLU A 124 -0.61 13.96 -12.79
C GLU A 124 -1.59 15.01 -13.36
N TYR A 125 -2.79 15.14 -12.79
CA TYR A 125 -3.75 16.17 -13.22
C TYR A 125 -3.39 17.57 -12.69
N ILE A 126 -2.74 17.64 -11.53
CA ILE A 126 -2.36 18.91 -10.88
C ILE A 126 -1.05 19.50 -11.45
N ASN A 127 -0.24 18.70 -12.16
CA ASN A 127 1.07 19.07 -12.73
C ASN A 127 1.11 18.94 -14.26
#